data_AF-A0A535ZU68-F1
#
_entry.id   AF-A0A535ZU68-F1
#
_cell.length_a   1.000
_cell.length_b   1.000
_cell.length_c   1.000
_cell.angle_alpha   90.00
_cell.angle_beta   90.00
_cell.angle_gamma   90.00
#
_symmetry.space_group_name_H-M   'P 1'
#
loop_
_entity.id
_entity.type
_entity.pdbx_description
1 polymer ?
#
loop_
_entity_poly.entity_id
_entity_poly.type
_entity_poly.pdbx_seq_one_letter_code
_entity_poly.pdbx_strand_id
1 'polypeptide(L)'
;MSASVEGNIIADVMSKKPNVKITRFPAIIRIDGERMLEFDMEEIGAALGLEPGEFGVYDFEIETSTHYGRQVRLDDKVLLFANPEDA
;
A
#
# COMPACT_ATOMS: atom_id res chain seq x y z
N MET A 1 8.29 0.48 -2.38
CA MET A 1 7.43 -0.01 -3.46
C MET A 1 8.11 0.24 -4.78
N SER A 2 7.89 -0.61 -5.78
CA SER A 2 8.36 -0.39 -7.15
C SER A 2 7.71 0.87 -7.76
N ALA A 3 8.40 1.57 -8.67
CA ALA A 3 7.82 2.69 -9.42
C ALA A 3 7.11 2.22 -10.72
N SER A 4 6.46 1.06 -10.68
CA SER A 4 5.62 0.49 -11.75
C SER A 4 4.32 1.31 -11.96
N VAL A 5 3.49 0.87 -12.90
CA VAL A 5 2.15 1.47 -13.08
C VAL A 5 1.31 1.25 -11.83
N GLU A 6 1.26 0.01 -11.31
CA GLU A 6 0.54 -0.31 -10.09
C GLU A 6 1.06 0.47 -8.88
N GLY A 7 2.39 0.52 -8.69
CA GLY A 7 3.00 1.23 -7.58
C GLY A 7 2.70 2.73 -7.58
N ASN A 8 2.61 3.36 -8.76
CA ASN A 8 2.21 4.76 -8.86
C ASN A 8 0.74 5.00 -8.51
N ILE A 9 -0.15 4.10 -8.90
CA ILE A 9 -1.58 4.17 -8.58
C ILE A 9 -1.82 3.93 -7.09
N ILE A 10 -1.17 2.91 -6.51
CA ILE A 10 -1.19 2.68 -5.06
C ILE A 10 -0.72 3.93 -4.31
N ALA A 11 0.37 4.56 -4.77
CA ALA A 11 0.86 5.79 -4.15
C ALA A 11 -0.11 6.98 -4.28
N ASP A 12 -0.86 7.08 -5.38
CA ASP A 12 -1.90 8.09 -5.57
C ASP A 12 -3.07 7.88 -4.59
N VAL A 13 -3.57 6.65 -4.49
CA VAL A 13 -4.60 6.25 -3.52
C VAL A 13 -4.16 6.61 -2.10
N MET A 14 -2.96 6.18 -1.71
CA MET A 14 -2.43 6.43 -0.37
C MET A 14 -2.20 7.91 -0.09
N SER A 15 -1.89 8.73 -1.10
CA SER A 15 -1.68 10.19 -0.92
C SER A 15 -2.93 10.93 -0.43
N LYS A 16 -4.12 10.34 -0.62
CA LYS A 16 -5.41 10.90 -0.21
C LYS A 16 -5.73 10.59 1.26
N LYS A 17 -4.98 9.66 1.89
CA LYS A 17 -5.19 9.26 3.27
C LYS A 17 -4.52 10.25 4.23
N PRO A 18 -5.12 10.54 5.39
CA PRO A 18 -4.52 11.42 6.38
C PRO A 18 -3.20 10.84 6.89
N ASN A 19 -2.27 11.72 7.26
CA ASN A 19 -0.99 11.34 7.87
C ASN A 19 -0.12 10.43 6.99
N VAL A 20 -0.33 10.45 5.68
CA VAL A 20 0.51 9.76 4.68
C VAL A 20 1.36 10.77 3.93
N LYS A 21 2.64 10.44 3.76
CA LYS A 21 3.58 11.19 2.94
C LYS A 21 4.15 10.30 1.84
N ILE A 22 4.05 10.76 0.60
CA ILE A 22 4.61 10.07 -0.57
C ILE A 22 5.89 10.75 -1.01
N THR A 23 6.96 9.98 -1.19
CA THR A 23 8.21 10.42 -1.81
C THR A 23 8.53 9.54 -3.01
N ARG A 24 8.62 10.15 -4.20
CA ARG A 24 8.90 9.44 -5.46
C ARG A 24 10.38 9.56 -5.82
N PHE A 25 11.02 8.42 -6.03
CA PHE A 25 12.36 8.30 -6.59
C PHE A 25 12.28 7.68 -7.99
N PRO A 26 13.36 7.73 -8.80
CA PRO A 26 13.30 7.26 -10.19
C PRO A 26 12.85 5.81 -10.39
N ALA A 27 13.15 4.91 -9.44
CA ALA A 27 12.82 3.49 -9.54
C ALA A 27 11.98 2.95 -8.37
N ILE A 28 11.79 3.75 -7.31
CA ILE A 28 11.08 3.33 -6.11
C ILE A 28 10.16 4.44 -5.61
N ILE A 29 9.09 4.04 -4.97
CA ILE A 29 8.19 4.94 -4.26
C ILE A 29 8.25 4.59 -2.78
N ARG A 30 8.44 5.62 -1.96
CA ARG A 30 8.40 5.54 -0.50
C ARG A 30 7.08 6.13 -0.02
N ILE A 31 6.38 5.34 0.80
CA ILE A 31 5.11 5.68 1.43
C ILE A 31 5.37 5.65 2.93
N ASP A 32 5.35 6.82 3.58
CA ASP A 32 5.52 6.95 5.02
C ASP A 32 4.16 7.26 5.67
N GLY A 33 3.87 6.63 6.81
CA GLY A 33 2.71 6.92 7.67
C GLY A 33 3.14 7.12 9.11
N GLU A 34 2.36 7.86 9.90
CA GLU A 34 2.74 8.18 11.29
C GLU A 34 2.52 7.03 12.28
N ARG A 35 1.38 6.34 12.22
CA ARG A 35 1.00 5.28 13.18
C ARG A 35 0.71 3.95 12.50
N MET A 36 -0.20 3.98 11.53
CA MET A 36 -0.47 2.85 10.66
C MET A 36 -0.63 3.29 9.21
N LEU A 37 -0.45 2.35 8.30
CA LEU A 37 -0.91 2.42 6.92
C LEU A 37 -1.89 1.28 6.67
N GLU A 38 -3.02 1.59 6.06
CA GLU A 38 -3.99 0.59 5.60
C GLU A 38 -4.07 0.63 4.08
N PHE A 39 -3.78 -0.51 3.45
CA PHE A 39 -3.90 -0.75 2.02
C PHE A 39 -5.10 -1.65 1.80
N ASP A 40 -6.18 -1.06 1.27
CA ASP A 40 -7.42 -1.75 0.96
C ASP A 40 -7.34 -2.25 -0.49
N MET A 41 -7.49 -3.56 -0.70
CA MET A 41 -7.31 -4.16 -2.03
C MET A 41 -8.45 -3.80 -2.99
N GLU A 42 -9.66 -3.57 -2.48
CA GLU A 42 -10.81 -3.17 -3.30
C GLU A 42 -10.65 -1.72 -3.78
N GLU A 43 -10.23 -0.81 -2.89
CA GLU A 43 -9.92 0.59 -3.22
C GLU A 43 -8.82 0.67 -4.27
N ILE A 44 -7.75 -0.11 -4.10
CA ILE A 44 -6.61 -0.13 -5.02
C ILE A 44 -7.02 -0.76 -6.36
N GLY A 45 -7.72 -1.89 -6.35
CA GLY A 45 -8.21 -2.55 -7.56
C GLY A 45 -9.13 -1.66 -8.39
N ALA A 46 -10.05 -0.94 -7.74
CA ALA A 46 -10.92 0.03 -8.39
C ALA A 46 -10.12 1.19 -9.02
N ALA A 47 -9.07 1.68 -8.35
CA ALA A 47 -8.20 2.71 -8.89
C ALA A 47 -7.35 2.22 -10.08
N LEU A 48 -7.06 0.92 -10.14
CA LEU A 48 -6.42 0.25 -11.28
C LEU A 48 -7.38 -0.03 -12.45
N GLY A 49 -8.70 0.11 -12.22
CA GLY A 49 -9.74 -0.20 -13.21
C GLY A 49 -10.04 -1.69 -13.34
N LEU A 50 -9.76 -2.47 -12.30
CA LEU A 50 -10.01 -3.91 -12.23
C LEU A 50 -11.41 -4.21 -11.65
N GLU A 51 -11.95 -5.38 -11.94
CA GLU A 51 -13.20 -5.84 -11.34
C GLU A 51 -13.02 -6.19 -9.85
N PRO A 52 -14.08 -6.14 -9.01
CA PRO A 52 -13.99 -6.47 -7.60
C PRO A 52 -13.41 -7.87 -7.36
N GLY A 53 -12.36 -7.94 -6.54
CA GLY A 53 -11.67 -9.19 -6.20
C GLY A 53 -10.59 -9.63 -7.19
N GLU A 54 -10.36 -8.91 -8.30
CA GLU A 54 -9.25 -9.21 -9.22
C GLU A 54 -7.89 -8.78 -8.67
N PHE A 55 -7.84 -7.69 -7.89
CA PHE A 55 -6.62 -7.26 -7.20
C PHE A 55 -6.62 -7.78 -5.78
N GLY A 56 -5.64 -8.60 -5.43
CA GLY A 56 -5.53 -9.22 -4.11
C GLY A 56 -4.24 -8.86 -3.37
N VAL A 57 -4.15 -9.37 -2.14
CA VAL A 57 -2.99 -9.16 -1.27
C VAL A 57 -1.69 -9.68 -1.89
N TYR A 58 -1.75 -10.78 -2.66
CA TYR A 58 -0.58 -11.33 -3.34
C TYR A 58 -0.06 -10.41 -4.44
N ASP A 59 -0.94 -9.77 -5.19
CA ASP A 59 -0.57 -8.79 -6.22
C ASP A 59 0.09 -7.56 -5.60
N PHE A 60 -0.45 -7.10 -4.46
CA PHE A 60 0.17 -6.02 -3.69
C PHE A 60 1.58 -6.37 -3.19
N GLU A 61 1.85 -7.62 -2.81
CA GLU A 61 3.17 -8.05 -2.34
C GLU A 61 4.22 -8.05 -3.46
N ILE A 62 3.83 -8.25 -4.73
CA ILE A 62 4.75 -8.15 -5.88
C ILE A 62 5.31 -6.72 -6.00
N GLU A 63 4.48 -5.73 -5.73
CA GLU A 63 4.85 -4.31 -5.81
C GLU A 63 5.64 -3.84 -4.57
N THR A 64 5.53 -4.56 -3.46
CA THR A 64 6.11 -4.18 -2.17
C THR A 64 7.54 -4.70 -2.02
N SER A 65 8.51 -3.81 -2.24
CA SER A 65 9.94 -4.16 -2.12
C SER A 65 10.44 -4.28 -0.68
N THR A 66 10.00 -3.38 0.21
CA THR A 66 10.45 -3.29 1.61
C THR A 66 9.40 -2.56 2.42
N HIS A 67 9.11 -3.05 3.62
CA HIS A 67 8.26 -2.37 4.61
C HIS A 67 8.99 -2.25 5.95
N TYR A 68 8.73 -1.16 6.67
CA TYR A 68 9.22 -0.94 8.03
C TYR A 68 8.03 -0.90 8.98
N GLY A 69 8.11 -1.67 10.08
CA GLY A 69 6.99 -1.88 10.99
C GLY A 69 6.45 -3.30 10.91
N ARG A 70 5.37 -3.55 11.66
CA ARG A 70 4.69 -4.84 11.72
C ARG A 70 3.64 -4.92 10.61
N GLN A 71 3.85 -5.82 9.66
CA GLN A 71 2.84 -6.12 8.63
C GLN A 71 1.85 -7.17 9.13
N VAL A 72 0.56 -6.88 8.97
CA VAL A 72 -0.55 -7.81 9.17
C VAL A 72 -1.30 -7.92 7.84
N ARG A 73 -1.42 -9.14 7.33
CA ARG A 73 -2.21 -9.44 6.14
C ARG A 73 -3.54 -10.01 6.57
N LEU A 74 -4.61 -9.44 6.03
CA LEU A 74 -5.98 -9.96 6.11
C LEU A 74 -6.38 -10.44 4.71
N ASP A 75 -7.60 -10.94 4.54
CA ASP A 75 -8.05 -11.44 3.22
C ASP A 75 -8.23 -10.30 2.20
N ASP A 76 -8.67 -9.13 2.65
CA ASP A 76 -9.10 -7.98 1.85
C ASP A 76 -8.17 -6.76 1.95
N LYS A 77 -7.24 -6.77 2.92
CA LYS A 77 -6.37 -5.62 3.18
C LYS A 77 -5.03 -5.98 3.81
N VAL A 78 -4.09 -5.06 3.69
CA VAL A 78 -2.78 -5.11 4.34
C VAL A 78 -2.63 -3.92 5.29
N LEU A 79 -2.26 -4.21 6.54
CA LEU A 79 -1.99 -3.21 7.56
C LEU A 79 -0.49 -3.17 7.88
N LEU A 80 0.09 -1.98 7.97
CA LEU A 80 1.44 -1.75 8.48
C LEU A 80 1.38 -0.88 9.71
N PHE A 81 1.87 -1.40 10.84
CA PHE A 81 1.92 -0.67 12.12
C PHE A 81 3.35 -0.23 12.44
N ALA A 82 3.50 1.03 12.85
CA ALA A 82 4.80 1.55 13.28
C ALA A 82 5.30 0.89 14.57
N ASN A 83 4.39 0.63 15.53
CA ASN A 83 4.66 -0.09 16.78
C ASN A 83 4.02 -1.49 16.74
N PRO A 84 4.77 -2.57 17.00
CA PRO A 84 4.22 -3.93 17.05
C PRO A 84 3.07 -4.14 18.05
N GLU A 85 2.99 -3.36 19.13
CA GLU A 85 1.91 -3.47 20.12
C GLU A 85 0.55 -2.95 19.63
N ASP A 86 0.54 -2.16 18.55
CA ASP A 86 -0.68 -1.62 17.94
C ASP A 86 -1.32 -2.59 16.92
N ALA A 87 -0.68 -3.75 16.65
CA ALA A 87 -1.03 -4.69 15.59
C ALA A 87 -2.09 -5.73 15.96
#